data_AF-A0A7Y9JJY9-F1
#
_entry.id   AF-A0A7Y9JJY9-F1
#
_cell.length_a   1.000
_cell.length_b   1.000
_cell.length_c   1.000
_cell.angle_alpha   90.00
_cell.angle_beta   90.00
_cell.angle_gamma   90.00
#
_symmetry.space_group_name_H-M   'P 1'
#
loop_
_entity.id
_entity.type
_entity.pdbx_description
1 polymer ?
#
loop_
_entity_poly.entity_id
_entity_poly.type
_entity_poly.pdbx_seq_one_letter_code
_entity_poly.pdbx_strand_id
1 'polypeptide(L)'
;MLDKRRTGRHQWFNTSGILLTIVLTALGLYFTRQTLVSSQQVQITDRYTKAVEQLGSPQQEVRLGAIYALDRLAADSGRDHNTIMDVLAAYVRVHAPAPNAQTPNARTPREPAADVQAALTVLVGNDRARQPRPLDLHGVRIPGADLASSASNSARRDTYFHGPFLTVTQLRRAGWYVADLRGAILEGADLSGAALGAADLGSSDLRRAVLRDAHLHGARLHGADLTGAQLMGADLRGADLTHVLGMTPDRIRKSALTDPTTRF
;
A
#
# COMPACT_ATOMS: atom_id res chain seq x y z
N MET A 1 34.08 -58.13 -50.18
CA MET A 1 32.69 -57.75 -49.84
C MET A 1 32.50 -57.83 -48.31
N LEU A 2 33.22 -57.01 -47.53
CA LEU A 2 33.19 -57.04 -46.04
C LEU A 2 33.62 -55.67 -45.47
N ASP A 3 32.87 -54.58 -45.69
CA ASP A 3 33.09 -53.36 -44.88
C ASP A 3 31.88 -52.40 -44.87
N LYS A 4 30.76 -52.82 -44.25
CA LYS A 4 29.62 -51.91 -43.99
C LYS A 4 28.90 -52.15 -42.66
N ARG A 5 29.32 -53.14 -41.87
CA ARG A 5 28.66 -53.51 -40.60
C ARG A 5 29.33 -52.94 -39.34
N ARG A 6 30.51 -52.32 -39.44
CA ARG A 6 31.19 -51.71 -38.27
C ARG A 6 30.77 -50.25 -38.02
N THR A 7 30.35 -49.50 -39.03
CA THR A 7 30.05 -48.06 -38.90
C THR A 7 28.71 -47.74 -38.22
N GLY A 8 27.67 -48.55 -38.39
CA GLY A 8 26.35 -48.32 -37.76
C GLY A 8 26.32 -48.51 -36.24
N ARG A 9 27.18 -49.38 -35.70
CA ARG A 9 27.29 -49.59 -34.25
C ARG A 9 27.95 -48.38 -33.56
N HIS A 10 29.02 -47.83 -34.13
CA HIS A 10 29.69 -46.65 -33.58
C HIS A 10 28.84 -45.37 -33.65
N GLN A 11 28.06 -45.17 -34.73
CA GLN A 11 27.13 -44.04 -34.81
C GLN A 11 26.01 -44.13 -33.77
N TRP A 12 25.48 -45.32 -33.51
CA TRP A 12 24.43 -45.54 -32.50
C TRP A 12 24.93 -45.28 -31.07
N PHE A 13 26.14 -45.74 -30.73
CA PHE A 13 26.74 -45.45 -29.42
C PHE A 13 27.02 -43.94 -29.23
N ASN A 14 27.45 -43.23 -30.27
CA ASN A 14 27.69 -41.79 -30.19
C ASN A 14 26.39 -40.99 -30.01
N THR A 15 25.33 -41.32 -30.75
CA THR A 15 24.04 -40.61 -30.62
C THR A 15 23.37 -40.90 -29.28
N SER A 16 23.43 -42.14 -28.78
CA SER A 16 22.96 -42.48 -27.44
C SER A 16 23.74 -41.77 -26.33
N GLY A 17 25.07 -41.64 -26.47
CA GLY A 17 25.91 -40.89 -25.53
C GLY A 17 25.60 -39.40 -25.52
N ILE A 18 25.35 -38.79 -26.68
CA ILE A 18 24.95 -37.38 -26.79
C ILE A 18 23.58 -37.17 -26.14
N LEU A 19 22.60 -38.04 -26.41
CA LEU A 19 21.27 -37.96 -25.79
C LEU A 19 21.34 -38.08 -24.26
N LEU A 20 22.14 -39.01 -23.74
CA LEU A 20 22.34 -39.15 -22.30
C LEU A 20 22.97 -37.89 -21.69
N THR A 21 23.94 -37.29 -22.38
CA THR A 21 24.61 -36.05 -21.92
C THR A 21 23.63 -34.88 -21.90
N ILE A 22 22.78 -34.74 -22.92
CA ILE A 22 21.73 -33.71 -22.96
C ILE A 22 20.74 -33.90 -21.81
N VAL A 23 20.30 -35.14 -21.56
CA VAL A 23 19.37 -35.44 -20.46
C VAL A 23 20.00 -35.15 -19.09
N LEU A 24 21.24 -35.57 -18.86
CA LEU A 24 21.97 -35.28 -17.62
C LEU A 24 22.20 -33.79 -17.41
N THR A 25 22.54 -33.05 -18.47
CA THR A 25 22.72 -31.60 -18.41
C THR A 25 21.38 -30.90 -18.12
N ALA A 26 20.29 -31.34 -18.76
CA ALA A 26 18.96 -30.81 -18.51
C ALA A 26 18.48 -31.07 -17.07
N LEU A 27 18.71 -32.27 -16.54
CA LEU A 27 18.45 -32.60 -15.14
C LEU A 27 19.30 -31.77 -14.18
N GLY A 28 20.59 -31.61 -14.47
CA GLY A 28 21.49 -30.77 -13.67
C GLY A 28 21.05 -29.30 -13.65
N LEU A 29 20.66 -28.75 -14.80
CA LEU A 29 20.10 -27.40 -14.91
C LEU A 29 18.75 -27.27 -14.19
N TYR A 30 17.89 -28.30 -14.26
CA TYR A 30 16.63 -28.35 -13.54
C TYR A 30 16.86 -28.32 -12.02
N PHE A 31 17.70 -29.21 -11.49
CA PHE A 31 18.05 -29.22 -10.08
C PHE A 31 18.73 -27.92 -9.64
N THR A 32 19.65 -27.38 -10.43
CA THR A 32 20.32 -26.10 -10.11
C THR A 32 19.33 -24.95 -10.04
N ARG A 33 18.37 -24.87 -10.98
CA ARG A 33 17.26 -23.90 -10.91
C ARG A 33 16.41 -24.10 -9.65
N GLN A 34 16.09 -25.34 -9.31
CA GLN A 34 15.28 -25.66 -8.13
C GLN A 34 15.99 -25.26 -6.82
N THR A 35 17.30 -25.51 -6.72
CA THR A 35 18.14 -25.11 -5.58
C THR A 35 18.29 -23.59 -5.48
N LEU A 36 18.45 -22.89 -6.61
CA LEU A 36 18.50 -21.42 -6.65
C LEU A 36 17.19 -20.80 -6.16
N VAL A 37 16.04 -21.29 -6.63
CA VAL A 37 14.72 -20.83 -6.20
C VAL A 37 14.51 -21.06 -4.69
N SER A 38 14.86 -22.24 -4.18
CA SER A 38 14.76 -22.54 -2.74
C SER A 38 15.67 -21.65 -1.89
N SER A 39 16.89 -21.38 -2.34
CA SER A 39 17.84 -20.51 -1.61
C SER A 39 17.36 -19.05 -1.56
N GLN A 40 16.81 -18.53 -2.66
CA GLN A 40 16.22 -17.19 -2.72
C GLN A 40 15.04 -17.05 -1.76
N GLN A 41 14.15 -18.05 -1.71
CA GLN A 41 12.99 -18.02 -0.83
C GLN A 41 13.39 -18.02 0.65
N VAL A 42 14.40 -18.80 1.03
CA VAL A 42 14.93 -18.82 2.42
C VAL A 42 15.49 -17.45 2.81
N GLN A 43 16.21 -16.77 1.92
CA GLN A 43 16.76 -15.44 2.20
C GLN A 43 15.68 -14.36 2.37
N ILE A 44 14.59 -14.43 1.59
CA ILE A 44 13.46 -13.50 1.74
C ILE A 44 12.77 -13.73 3.09
N THR A 45 12.52 -14.98 3.44
CA THR A 45 11.90 -15.34 4.73
C THR A 45 12.77 -14.90 5.91
N ASP A 46 14.09 -15.10 5.87
CA ASP A 46 15.01 -14.68 6.93
C ASP A 46 15.03 -13.15 7.09
N ARG A 47 15.10 -12.41 5.98
CA ARG A 47 15.02 -10.93 6.00
C ARG A 47 13.70 -10.43 6.55
N TYR A 48 12.59 -11.08 6.18
CA TYR A 48 11.26 -10.75 6.67
C TYR A 48 11.16 -10.97 8.19
N THR A 49 11.56 -12.16 8.67
CA THR A 49 11.54 -12.48 10.10
C THR A 49 12.38 -11.50 10.91
N LYS A 50 13.59 -11.19 10.44
CA LYS A 50 14.48 -10.22 11.08
C LYS A 50 13.88 -8.81 11.11
N ALA A 51 13.24 -8.37 10.03
CA ALA A 51 12.60 -7.06 10.00
C ALA A 51 11.41 -6.99 10.98
N VAL A 52 10.58 -8.04 11.04
CA VAL A 52 9.46 -8.10 12.00
C VAL A 52 9.95 -8.12 13.45
N GLU A 53 11.04 -8.84 13.75
CA GLU A 53 11.66 -8.83 15.09
C GLU A 53 12.16 -7.43 15.46
N GLN A 54 12.85 -6.77 14.53
CA GLN A 54 13.35 -5.40 14.73
C GLN A 54 12.24 -4.37 14.89
N LEU A 55 11.06 -4.61 14.32
CA LEU A 55 9.88 -3.76 14.48
C LEU A 55 9.38 -3.73 15.93
N GLY A 56 9.60 -4.81 16.70
CA GLY A 56 9.29 -4.88 18.13
C GLY A 56 10.33 -4.23 19.05
N SER A 57 11.40 -3.65 18.49
CA SER A 57 12.48 -3.05 19.28
C SER A 57 12.01 -1.81 20.06
N PRO A 58 12.48 -1.59 21.30
CA PRO A 58 12.22 -0.35 22.02
C PRO A 58 12.91 0.86 21.37
N GLN A 59 13.95 0.65 20.55
CA GLN A 59 14.72 1.70 19.89
C GLN A 59 14.07 2.13 18.56
N GLN A 60 13.77 3.43 18.42
CA GLN A 60 13.08 3.97 17.24
C GLN A 60 13.92 3.82 15.96
N GLU A 61 15.24 3.93 16.08
CA GLU A 61 16.20 3.79 14.97
C GLU A 61 16.17 2.39 14.38
N VAL A 62 16.01 1.38 15.24
CA VAL A 62 15.89 -0.03 14.81
C VAL A 62 14.56 -0.27 14.11
N ARG A 63 13.46 0.31 14.62
CA ARG A 63 12.13 0.22 13.98
C ARG A 63 12.11 0.90 12.62
N LEU A 64 12.77 2.05 12.47
CA LEU A 64 12.94 2.71 11.17
C LEU A 64 13.65 1.83 10.15
N GLY A 65 14.76 1.20 10.56
CA GLY A 65 15.48 0.23 9.73
C GLY A 65 14.59 -0.94 9.29
N ALA A 66 13.79 -1.47 10.22
CA ALA A 66 12.82 -2.53 9.94
C ALA A 66 11.75 -2.11 8.92
N ILE A 67 11.16 -0.92 9.09
CA ILE A 67 10.11 -0.39 8.21
C ILE A 67 10.62 -0.27 6.76
N TYR A 68 11.81 0.28 6.56
CA TYR A 68 12.39 0.38 5.21
C TYR A 68 12.85 -0.96 4.64
N ALA A 69 13.26 -1.91 5.49
CA ALA A 69 13.55 -3.27 5.04
C ALA A 69 12.26 -3.97 4.56
N LEU A 70 11.16 -3.81 5.29
CA LEU A 70 9.83 -4.30 4.92
C LEU A 70 9.35 -3.67 3.60
N ASP A 71 9.52 -2.37 3.41
CA ASP A 71 9.20 -1.69 2.15
C ASP A 71 9.93 -2.32 0.95
N ARG A 72 11.24 -2.53 1.07
CA ARG A 72 12.03 -3.21 0.03
C ARG A 72 11.54 -4.63 -0.23
N LEU A 73 11.23 -5.39 0.82
CA LEU A 73 10.68 -6.75 0.69
C LEU A 73 9.32 -6.74 -0.02
N ALA A 74 8.47 -5.75 0.25
CA ALA A 74 7.17 -5.58 -0.41
C ALA A 74 7.31 -5.19 -1.90
N ALA A 75 8.37 -4.48 -2.25
CA ALA A 75 8.71 -4.16 -3.64
C ALA A 75 9.26 -5.38 -4.40
N ASP A 76 10.06 -6.21 -3.73
CA ASP A 76 10.71 -7.39 -4.31
C ASP A 76 9.77 -8.60 -4.43
N SER A 77 8.81 -8.76 -3.50
CA SER A 77 7.87 -9.88 -3.45
C SER A 77 6.43 -9.42 -3.55
N GLY A 78 5.84 -9.51 -4.74
CA GLY A 78 4.41 -9.26 -4.94
C GLY A 78 3.49 -10.21 -4.17
N ARG A 79 3.97 -11.42 -3.81
CA ARG A 79 3.23 -12.39 -3.00
C ARG A 79 3.10 -11.92 -1.54
N ASP A 80 4.16 -11.36 -0.99
CA ASP A 80 4.24 -10.99 0.43
C ASP A 80 3.85 -9.53 0.68
N HIS A 81 3.76 -8.73 -0.37
CA HIS A 81 3.36 -7.32 -0.35
C HIS A 81 2.18 -7.03 0.59
N ASN A 82 1.06 -7.74 0.43
CA ASN A 82 -0.14 -7.49 1.23
C ASN A 82 0.09 -7.77 2.71
N THR A 83 0.75 -8.89 3.04
CA THR A 83 1.08 -9.25 4.42
C THR A 83 1.98 -8.18 5.05
N ILE A 84 2.94 -7.66 4.30
CA ILE A 84 3.83 -6.60 4.77
C ILE A 84 3.04 -5.31 5.05
N MET A 85 2.13 -4.93 4.15
CA MET A 85 1.26 -3.76 4.37
C MET A 85 0.36 -3.96 5.59
N ASP A 86 -0.20 -5.15 5.79
CA ASP A 86 -1.01 -5.47 6.96
C ASP A 86 -0.19 -5.37 8.26
N VAL A 87 1.08 -5.83 8.25
CA VAL A 87 2.00 -5.70 9.39
C VAL A 87 2.31 -4.24 9.69
N LEU A 88 2.58 -3.42 8.67
CA LEU A 88 2.82 -1.98 8.84
C LEU A 88 1.57 -1.22 9.32
N ALA A 89 0.38 -1.61 8.83
CA ALA A 89 -0.88 -1.05 9.29
C ALA A 89 -1.17 -1.42 10.76
N ALA A 90 -0.93 -2.68 11.14
CA ALA A 90 -1.00 -3.13 12.52
C ALA A 90 -0.01 -2.38 13.41
N TYR A 91 1.21 -2.15 12.92
CA TYR A 91 2.21 -1.36 13.61
C TYR A 91 1.73 0.07 13.92
N VAL A 92 1.19 0.78 12.91
CA VAL A 92 0.62 2.12 13.10
C VAL A 92 -0.49 2.10 14.14
N ARG A 93 -1.40 1.12 14.10
CA ARG A 93 -2.48 1.00 15.09
C ARG A 93 -1.98 0.79 16.52
N VAL A 94 -0.93 0.00 16.70
CA VAL A 94 -0.34 -0.27 18.03
C VAL A 94 0.43 0.94 18.56
N HIS A 95 1.14 1.67 17.69
CA HIS A 95 2.02 2.77 18.08
C HIS A 95 1.36 4.16 18.02
N ALA A 96 0.16 4.25 17.46
CA ALA A 96 -0.62 5.48 17.39
C ALA A 96 -2.14 5.22 17.58
N PRO A 97 -2.57 4.62 18.69
CA PRO A 97 -4.00 4.40 18.95
C PRO A 97 -4.73 5.71 19.25
N ALA A 98 -5.97 5.83 18.78
CA ALA A 98 -6.84 6.93 19.18
C ALA A 98 -7.14 6.85 20.69
N PRO A 99 -7.10 7.98 21.41
CA PRO A 99 -7.43 8.02 22.83
C PRO A 99 -8.87 7.56 23.01
N ASN A 100 -9.04 6.51 23.81
CA ASN A 100 -10.35 6.09 24.26
C ASN A 100 -10.87 7.07 25.33
N ALA A 101 -12.17 7.01 25.62
CA ALA A 101 -12.82 7.84 26.64
C ALA A 101 -12.16 7.77 28.04
N GLN A 102 -11.25 6.82 28.27
CA GLN A 102 -10.53 6.61 29.53
C GLN A 102 -9.19 7.35 29.61
N THR A 103 -8.66 7.95 28.53
CA THR A 103 -7.38 8.68 28.54
C THR A 103 -7.46 10.12 28.00
N PRO A 104 -8.28 11.00 28.60
CA PRO A 104 -8.52 12.36 28.07
C PRO A 104 -7.36 13.35 28.24
N ASN A 105 -6.37 13.08 29.10
CA ASN A 105 -5.44 14.09 29.63
C ASN A 105 -3.95 13.89 29.34
N ALA A 106 -3.57 12.97 28.45
CA ALA A 106 -2.19 12.95 27.97
C ALA A 106 -1.95 14.21 27.11
N ARG A 107 -0.84 14.94 27.32
CA ARG A 107 -0.37 15.94 26.36
C ARG A 107 -0.12 15.21 25.05
N THR A 108 -1.10 15.24 24.17
CA THR A 108 -1.08 14.43 22.97
C THR A 108 -0.13 15.07 21.96
N PRO A 109 0.81 14.31 21.37
CA PRO A 109 1.69 14.83 20.33
C PRO A 109 0.90 15.44 19.18
N ARG A 110 1.43 16.53 18.62
CA ARG A 110 0.88 17.23 17.45
C ARG A 110 1.26 16.57 16.13
N GLU A 111 2.28 15.72 16.14
CA GLU A 111 2.80 14.97 15.00
C GLU A 111 3.01 13.52 15.42
N PRO A 112 2.91 12.56 14.48
CA PRO A 112 3.24 11.16 14.74
C PRO A 112 4.74 11.00 15.03
N ALA A 113 5.09 9.93 15.76
CA ALA A 113 6.48 9.55 15.95
C ALA A 113 7.13 9.21 14.59
N ALA A 114 8.44 9.44 14.44
CA ALA A 114 9.15 9.31 13.15
C ALA A 114 9.00 7.94 12.48
N ASP A 115 8.97 6.87 13.27
CA ASP A 115 8.70 5.50 12.86
C ASP A 115 7.24 5.28 12.43
N VAL A 116 6.27 5.87 13.13
CA VAL A 116 4.87 5.87 12.68
C VAL A 116 4.74 6.61 11.34
N GLN A 117 5.37 7.77 11.22
CA GLN A 117 5.41 8.54 9.96
C GLN A 117 6.07 7.74 8.83
N ALA A 118 7.19 7.06 9.08
CA ALA A 118 7.84 6.21 8.09
C ALA A 118 6.93 5.05 7.63
N ALA A 119 6.26 4.37 8.57
CA ALA A 119 5.32 3.31 8.25
C ALA A 119 4.16 3.85 7.39
N LEU A 120 3.62 5.01 7.74
CA LEU A 120 2.60 5.70 6.96
C LEU A 120 3.08 6.04 5.55
N THR A 121 4.30 6.57 5.40
CA THR A 121 4.88 6.87 4.07
C THR A 121 5.00 5.61 3.21
N VAL A 122 5.39 4.46 3.77
CA VAL A 122 5.46 3.18 3.05
C VAL A 122 4.07 2.70 2.62
N LEU A 123 3.07 2.83 3.50
CA LEU A 123 1.66 2.52 3.21
C LEU A 123 1.08 3.45 2.13
N VAL A 124 1.59 4.68 2.03
CA VAL A 124 1.15 5.70 1.05
C VAL A 124 1.83 5.58 -0.30
N GLY A 125 3.13 5.32 -0.33
CA GLY A 125 3.95 5.39 -1.54
C GLY A 125 3.93 4.14 -2.44
N ASN A 126 3.42 3.00 -1.97
CA ASN A 126 3.48 1.76 -2.75
C ASN A 126 2.35 1.63 -3.78
N ASP A 127 2.70 1.25 -5.01
CA ASP A 127 1.81 1.19 -6.17
C ASP A 127 0.61 0.25 -5.91
N ARG A 128 -0.53 0.90 -5.63
CA ARG A 128 -1.69 0.29 -4.96
C ARG A 128 -2.56 -0.57 -5.89
N ALA A 129 -2.13 -0.75 -7.13
CA ALA A 129 -2.72 -1.61 -8.15
C ALA A 129 -2.81 -3.11 -7.79
N ARG A 130 -2.33 -3.53 -6.61
CA ARG A 130 -2.19 -4.94 -6.23
C ARG A 130 -2.92 -5.33 -4.95
N GLN A 131 -3.70 -4.43 -4.33
CA GLN A 131 -4.36 -4.70 -3.05
C GLN A 131 -5.84 -5.09 -3.25
N PRO A 132 -6.22 -6.37 -3.07
CA PRO A 132 -7.61 -6.81 -3.08
C PRO A 132 -8.35 -6.54 -1.75
N ARG A 133 -7.63 -6.13 -0.69
CA ARG A 133 -8.19 -5.89 0.64
C ARG A 133 -8.03 -4.43 1.07
N PRO A 134 -9.00 -3.89 1.83
CA PRO A 134 -8.88 -2.56 2.39
C PRO A 134 -7.70 -2.43 3.36
N LEU A 135 -6.97 -1.32 3.30
CA LEU A 135 -5.94 -1.00 4.30
C LEU A 135 -6.63 -0.61 5.61
N ASP A 136 -6.32 -1.32 6.70
CA ASP A 136 -6.96 -1.10 8.00
C ASP A 136 -6.15 -0.14 8.90
N LEU A 137 -6.60 1.11 8.97
CA LEU A 137 -6.07 2.17 9.82
C LEU A 137 -7.21 2.78 10.68
N HIS A 138 -8.21 2.00 11.06
CA HIS A 138 -9.30 2.51 11.90
C HIS A 138 -8.79 2.91 13.29
N GLY A 139 -9.39 3.94 13.88
CA GLY A 139 -9.11 4.35 15.24
C GLY A 139 -7.64 4.69 15.51
N VAL A 140 -6.88 5.12 14.49
CA VAL A 140 -5.51 5.62 14.65
C VAL A 140 -5.54 7.11 15.01
N ARG A 141 -4.52 7.60 15.70
CA ARG A 141 -4.29 9.02 15.96
C ARG A 141 -2.97 9.46 15.35
N ILE A 142 -3.06 10.16 14.23
CA ILE A 142 -1.92 10.63 13.46
C ILE A 142 -2.13 12.10 13.04
N PRO A 143 -2.31 13.02 14.02
CA PRO A 143 -2.50 14.43 13.74
C PRO A 143 -1.25 15.00 13.04
N GLY A 144 -1.45 15.91 12.10
CA GLY A 144 -0.33 16.54 11.38
C GLY A 144 0.50 15.57 10.52
N ALA A 145 0.06 14.32 10.32
CA ALA A 145 0.79 13.37 9.49
C ALA A 145 0.90 13.87 8.05
N ASP A 146 2.07 13.68 7.45
CA ASP A 146 2.29 13.93 6.03
C ASP A 146 1.94 12.65 5.25
N LEU A 147 0.77 12.67 4.65
CA LEU A 147 0.19 11.61 3.83
C LEU A 147 -0.08 12.12 2.41
N ALA A 148 0.55 13.22 2.02
CA ALA A 148 0.44 13.74 0.68
C ALA A 148 0.90 12.67 -0.32
N SER A 149 0.32 12.66 -1.52
CA SER A 149 0.76 11.69 -2.52
C SER A 149 2.24 11.93 -2.85
N SER A 150 3.10 11.04 -2.33
CA SER A 150 4.54 11.01 -2.59
C SER A 150 4.85 10.53 -4.02
N ALA A 151 4.00 10.87 -5.00
CA ALA A 151 4.26 10.71 -6.43
C ALA A 151 5.50 11.52 -6.88
N SER A 152 6.10 12.32 -6.00
CA SER A 152 7.27 13.13 -6.29
C SER A 152 8.63 12.54 -5.86
N ASN A 153 8.71 11.48 -5.02
CA ASN A 153 10.02 11.11 -4.44
C ASN A 153 10.42 9.63 -4.40
N SER A 154 9.83 8.77 -5.24
CA SER A 154 10.51 7.53 -5.61
C SER A 154 10.64 7.46 -7.11
N ALA A 155 11.90 7.38 -7.57
CA ALA A 155 12.26 7.15 -8.95
C ALA A 155 11.69 5.81 -9.44
N ARG A 156 10.43 5.81 -9.84
CA ARG A 156 9.84 4.86 -10.80
C ARG A 156 9.06 5.67 -11.83
N ARG A 157 9.80 6.51 -12.56
CA ARG A 157 9.47 6.75 -13.97
C ARG A 157 9.51 5.38 -14.62
N ASP A 158 8.36 4.80 -14.86
CA ASP A 158 7.98 4.41 -16.21
C ASP A 158 6.56 3.86 -16.21
N THR A 159 5.82 4.30 -17.22
CA THR A 159 4.66 3.66 -17.83
C THR A 159 3.25 3.93 -17.26
N TYR A 160 2.52 4.70 -18.07
CA TYR A 160 1.07 4.83 -18.24
C TYR A 160 0.26 5.43 -17.10
N PHE A 161 -0.26 6.65 -17.33
CA PHE A 161 -1.70 6.89 -17.32
C PHE A 161 -2.01 8.22 -18.05
N HIS A 162 -2.11 8.15 -19.37
CA HIS A 162 -2.77 9.18 -20.18
C HIS A 162 -4.14 8.65 -20.65
N GLY A 163 -5.21 9.20 -20.07
CA GLY A 163 -6.60 9.20 -20.56
C GLY A 163 -7.53 8.09 -20.03
N PRO A 164 -8.86 8.20 -20.26
CA PRO A 164 -9.78 9.32 -20.05
C PRO A 164 -10.59 9.14 -18.73
N PHE A 165 -11.40 10.13 -18.34
CA PHE A 165 -12.29 10.10 -17.18
C PHE A 165 -13.02 8.75 -17.01
N LEU A 166 -12.66 7.98 -15.98
CA LEU A 166 -13.45 6.83 -15.52
C LEU A 166 -14.72 7.38 -14.85
N THR A 167 -15.88 7.07 -15.41
CA THR A 167 -17.17 7.36 -14.79
C THR A 167 -17.30 6.58 -13.48
N VAL A 168 -18.01 7.13 -12.48
CA VAL A 168 -18.28 6.53 -11.15
C VAL A 168 -18.73 5.05 -11.23
N THR A 169 -19.35 4.65 -12.35
CA THR A 169 -19.78 3.28 -12.61
C THR A 169 -18.66 2.32 -13.04
N GLN A 170 -17.56 2.79 -13.64
CA GLN A 170 -16.39 1.97 -13.97
C GLN A 170 -15.46 1.73 -12.77
N LEU A 171 -15.44 2.65 -11.80
CA LEU A 171 -14.70 2.51 -10.53
C LEU A 171 -15.30 1.44 -9.60
N ARG A 172 -16.59 1.07 -9.77
CA ARG A 172 -17.20 -0.04 -8.99
C ARG A 172 -16.76 -1.44 -9.47
N ARG A 173 -16.10 -1.54 -10.64
CA ARG A 173 -15.61 -2.82 -11.22
C ARG A 173 -14.10 -2.94 -11.26
N ALA A 174 -13.36 -1.84 -11.17
CA ALA A 174 -11.92 -1.85 -10.89
C ALA A 174 -11.76 -1.78 -9.36
N GLY A 175 -11.64 -2.93 -8.70
CA GLY A 175 -11.78 -3.08 -7.24
C GLY A 175 -10.68 -2.44 -6.39
N TRP A 176 -10.28 -1.20 -6.66
CA TRP A 176 -9.09 -0.58 -6.10
C TRP A 176 -9.45 0.68 -5.29
N TYR A 177 -8.94 0.65 -4.05
CA TYR A 177 -8.90 1.67 -2.99
C TYR A 177 -10.11 1.67 -2.06
N VAL A 178 -9.90 1.10 -0.88
CA VAL A 178 -10.75 1.19 0.30
C VAL A 178 -9.75 1.29 1.44
N ALA A 179 -9.57 2.45 2.06
CA ALA A 179 -8.87 2.53 3.35
C ALA A 179 -9.94 2.60 4.43
N ASP A 180 -9.82 1.78 5.47
CA ASP A 180 -10.63 1.94 6.68
C ASP A 180 -9.91 2.92 7.59
N LEU A 181 -10.43 4.14 7.66
CA LEU A 181 -9.97 5.26 8.49
C LEU A 181 -11.10 5.70 9.44
N ARG A 182 -12.05 4.80 9.74
CA ARG A 182 -13.18 5.12 10.61
C ARG A 182 -12.69 5.53 11.99
N GLY A 183 -13.21 6.66 12.48
CA GLY A 183 -12.82 7.23 13.78
C GLY A 183 -11.35 7.63 13.89
N ALA A 184 -10.60 7.68 12.79
CA ALA A 184 -9.21 8.13 12.82
C ALA A 184 -9.12 9.62 13.19
N ILE A 185 -8.10 10.00 13.96
CA ILE A 185 -7.78 11.38 14.28
C ILE A 185 -6.66 11.84 13.33
N LEU A 186 -7.07 12.63 12.34
CA LEU A 186 -6.28 13.19 11.25
C LEU A 186 -6.24 14.73 11.35
N GLU A 187 -6.44 15.28 12.55
CA GLU A 187 -6.45 16.74 12.76
C GLU A 187 -5.15 17.35 12.23
N GLY A 188 -5.28 18.30 11.29
CA GLY A 188 -4.15 19.00 10.68
C GLY A 188 -3.27 18.16 9.74
N ALA A 189 -3.62 16.90 9.46
CA ALA A 189 -2.85 16.05 8.54
C ALA A 189 -2.80 16.64 7.12
N ASP A 190 -1.67 16.49 6.45
CA ASP A 190 -1.55 16.81 5.02
C ASP A 190 -1.90 15.56 4.20
N LEU A 191 -3.03 15.62 3.51
CA LEU A 191 -3.57 14.59 2.64
C LEU A 191 -3.65 15.12 1.19
N SER A 192 -2.80 16.09 0.84
CA SER A 192 -2.82 16.71 -0.48
C SER A 192 -2.54 15.68 -1.57
N GLY A 193 -3.43 15.61 -2.57
CA GLY A 193 -3.33 14.64 -3.66
C GLY A 193 -3.49 13.18 -3.23
N ALA A 194 -3.87 12.91 -1.97
CA ALA A 194 -3.96 11.55 -1.45
C ALA A 194 -5.01 10.73 -2.21
N ALA A 195 -4.67 9.48 -2.54
CA ALA A 195 -5.59 8.53 -3.15
C ALA A 195 -6.46 7.85 -2.08
N LEU A 196 -7.66 8.37 -1.85
CA LEU A 196 -8.65 7.94 -0.85
C LEU A 196 -10.02 7.61 -1.48
N GLY A 197 -10.04 7.29 -2.79
CA GLY A 197 -11.25 6.86 -3.47
C GLY A 197 -11.89 5.69 -2.72
N ALA A 198 -13.21 5.73 -2.53
CA ALA A 198 -14.01 4.75 -1.80
C ALA A 198 -13.51 4.38 -0.38
N ALA A 199 -12.63 5.18 0.24
CA ALA A 199 -12.22 5.01 1.62
C ALA A 199 -13.38 5.25 2.60
N ASP A 200 -13.33 4.59 3.75
CA ASP A 200 -14.26 4.80 4.85
C ASP A 200 -13.62 5.70 5.91
N LEU A 201 -14.00 6.97 5.91
CA LEU A 201 -13.59 8.03 6.83
C LEU A 201 -14.72 8.35 7.82
N GLY A 202 -15.67 7.44 8.01
CA GLY A 202 -16.83 7.65 8.88
C GLY A 202 -16.41 8.05 10.30
N SER A 203 -17.03 9.11 10.83
CA SER A 203 -16.75 9.67 12.17
C SER A 203 -15.27 10.03 12.43
N SER A 204 -14.45 10.22 11.39
CA SER A 204 -13.06 10.66 11.54
C SER A 204 -12.97 12.15 11.93
N ASP A 205 -11.91 12.51 12.64
CA ASP A 205 -11.56 13.90 12.93
C ASP A 205 -10.59 14.40 11.87
N LEU A 206 -11.09 15.18 10.92
CA LEU A 206 -10.35 15.81 9.83
C LEU A 206 -10.23 17.33 10.04
N ARG A 207 -10.39 17.80 11.29
CA ARG A 207 -10.32 19.23 11.59
C ARG A 207 -8.99 19.79 11.10
N ARG A 208 -9.03 20.91 10.37
CA ARG A 208 -7.86 21.57 9.80
C ARG A 208 -6.99 20.71 8.86
N ALA A 209 -7.43 19.52 8.44
CA ALA A 209 -6.69 18.70 7.50
C ALA A 209 -6.55 19.40 6.13
N VAL A 210 -5.45 19.16 5.43
CA VAL A 210 -5.21 19.67 4.08
C VAL A 210 -5.55 18.57 3.08
N LEU A 211 -6.67 18.70 2.38
CA LEU A 211 -7.20 17.72 1.41
C LEU A 211 -7.13 18.28 -0.02
N ARG A 212 -6.17 19.17 -0.29
CA ARG A 212 -6.04 19.83 -1.59
C ARG A 212 -5.80 18.79 -2.67
N ASP A 213 -6.58 18.84 -3.75
CA ASP A 213 -6.48 17.89 -4.88
C ASP A 213 -6.60 16.40 -4.47
N ALA A 214 -7.09 16.10 -3.25
CA ALA A 214 -7.23 14.71 -2.78
C ALA A 214 -8.29 13.96 -3.60
N HIS A 215 -8.04 12.70 -3.91
CA HIS A 215 -8.99 11.85 -4.63
C HIS A 215 -9.89 11.13 -3.62
N LEU A 216 -11.11 11.62 -3.40
CA LEU A 216 -12.10 11.09 -2.44
C LEU A 216 -13.38 10.57 -3.12
N HIS A 217 -13.31 10.26 -4.42
CA HIS A 217 -14.48 9.84 -5.18
C HIS A 217 -15.11 8.59 -4.54
N GLY A 218 -16.41 8.62 -4.26
CA GLY A 218 -17.12 7.52 -3.60
C GLY A 218 -16.76 7.26 -2.13
N ALA A 219 -15.94 8.10 -1.49
CA ALA A 219 -15.55 7.94 -0.09
C ALA A 219 -16.76 8.11 0.86
N ARG A 220 -16.72 7.42 2.01
CA ARG A 220 -17.73 7.58 3.08
C ARG A 220 -17.17 8.50 4.16
N LEU A 221 -17.68 9.72 4.26
CA LEU A 221 -17.33 10.71 5.27
C LEU A 221 -18.47 10.95 6.27
N HIS A 222 -19.42 10.02 6.39
CA HIS A 222 -20.58 10.19 7.26
C HIS A 222 -20.16 10.53 8.70
N GLY A 223 -20.66 11.64 9.24
CA GLY A 223 -20.33 12.10 10.59
C GLY A 223 -18.89 12.58 10.80
N ALA A 224 -18.06 12.71 9.76
CA ALA A 224 -16.69 13.22 9.89
C ALA A 224 -16.68 14.71 10.23
N ASP A 225 -15.69 15.15 11.01
CA ASP A 225 -15.52 16.57 11.34
C ASP A 225 -14.54 17.24 10.36
N LEU A 226 -15.06 18.08 9.46
CA LEU A 226 -14.29 18.86 8.50
C LEU A 226 -14.05 20.30 8.95
N THR A 227 -14.20 20.63 10.24
CA THR A 227 -14.04 22.01 10.73
C THR A 227 -12.66 22.56 10.35
N GLY A 228 -12.66 23.56 9.48
CA GLY A 228 -11.43 24.22 9.02
C GLY A 228 -10.58 23.42 8.03
N ALA A 229 -11.06 22.27 7.52
CA ALA A 229 -10.32 21.51 6.50
C ALA A 229 -10.21 22.29 5.18
N GLN A 230 -9.17 22.01 4.40
CA GLN A 230 -8.93 22.63 3.09
C GLN A 230 -9.26 21.63 1.97
N LEU A 231 -10.38 21.81 1.28
CA LEU A 231 -10.87 20.90 0.23
C LEU A 231 -10.60 21.39 -1.21
N MET A 232 -9.73 22.39 -1.40
CA MET A 232 -9.54 23.01 -2.71
C MET A 232 -9.13 21.96 -3.76
N GLY A 233 -9.96 21.76 -4.78
CA GLY A 233 -9.69 20.79 -5.86
C GLY A 233 -9.92 19.33 -5.49
N ALA A 234 -10.35 19.03 -4.26
CA ALA A 234 -10.63 17.66 -3.83
C ALA A 234 -11.75 17.04 -4.69
N ASP A 235 -11.57 15.79 -5.10
CA ASP A 235 -12.58 15.04 -5.85
C ASP A 235 -13.52 14.29 -4.90
N LEU A 236 -14.69 14.85 -4.63
CA LEU A 236 -15.73 14.30 -3.75
C LEU A 236 -16.92 13.70 -4.53
N ARG A 237 -16.78 13.46 -5.84
CA ARG A 237 -17.87 12.91 -6.66
C ARG A 237 -18.34 11.55 -6.13
N GLY A 238 -19.64 11.39 -5.94
CA GLY A 238 -20.23 10.18 -5.35
C GLY A 238 -19.91 9.93 -3.87
N ALA A 239 -19.25 10.86 -3.17
CA ALA A 239 -18.95 10.72 -1.75
C ALA A 239 -20.22 10.84 -0.89
N ASP A 240 -20.20 10.19 0.28
CA ASP A 240 -21.24 10.31 1.30
C ASP A 240 -20.78 11.29 2.39
N LEU A 241 -21.29 12.52 2.35
CA LEU A 241 -21.00 13.60 3.31
C LEU A 241 -22.13 13.79 4.32
N THR A 242 -23.04 12.82 4.46
CA THR A 242 -24.17 12.96 5.38
C THR A 242 -23.71 13.16 6.82
N HIS A 243 -24.31 14.11 7.53
CA HIS A 243 -23.96 14.46 8.91
C HIS A 243 -22.52 14.97 9.13
N VAL A 244 -21.80 15.37 8.09
CA VAL A 244 -20.49 16.02 8.25
C VAL A 244 -20.61 17.28 9.11
N LEU A 245 -19.61 17.49 9.97
CA LEU A 245 -19.53 18.66 10.86
C LEU A 245 -18.58 19.72 10.29
N GLY A 246 -18.77 20.98 10.69
CA GLY A 246 -17.82 22.06 10.41
C GLY A 246 -17.87 22.67 9.01
N MET A 247 -18.63 22.10 8.07
CA MET A 247 -18.82 22.62 6.72
C MET A 247 -20.27 22.51 6.26
N THR A 248 -20.72 23.53 5.52
CA THR A 248 -22.03 23.49 4.85
C THR A 248 -21.91 22.88 3.45
N PRO A 249 -22.98 22.27 2.92
CA PRO A 249 -22.99 21.76 1.54
C PRO A 249 -22.55 22.80 0.51
N ASP A 250 -22.97 24.06 0.65
CA ASP A 250 -22.60 25.15 -0.26
C ASP A 250 -21.11 25.48 -0.21
N ARG A 251 -20.47 25.38 0.96
CA ARG A 251 -19.03 25.59 1.09
C ARG A 251 -18.26 24.48 0.37
N ILE A 252 -18.69 23.23 0.55
CA ILE A 252 -18.07 22.06 -0.09
C ILE A 252 -18.19 22.16 -1.62
N ARG A 253 -19.38 22.45 -2.14
CA ARG A 253 -19.62 22.62 -3.59
C ARG A 253 -18.78 23.73 -4.24
N LYS A 254 -18.38 24.74 -3.47
CA LYS A 254 -17.52 25.84 -3.96
C LYS A 254 -16.04 25.49 -3.96
N SER A 255 -15.59 24.61 -3.06
CA SER A 255 -14.17 24.27 -2.89
C SER A 255 -13.75 22.97 -3.56
N ALA A 256 -14.68 22.02 -3.70
CA ALA A 256 -14.41 20.65 -4.13
C ALA A 256 -15.21 20.27 -5.38
N LEU A 257 -14.74 19.27 -6.11
CA LEU A 257 -15.47 18.67 -7.22
C LEU A 257 -16.54 17.74 -6.67
N THR A 258 -17.80 18.09 -6.90
CA THR A 258 -18.97 17.28 -6.52
C THR A 258 -19.86 17.03 -7.73
N ASP A 259 -20.71 16.02 -7.65
CA ASP A 259 -21.67 15.67 -8.71
C ASP A 259 -23.05 15.36 -8.10
N PRO A 260 -24.09 15.10 -8.93
CA PRO A 260 -25.42 14.74 -8.43
C PRO A 260 -25.47 13.45 -7.60
N THR A 261 -24.41 12.62 -7.64
CA THR A 261 -24.35 11.38 -6.85
C THR A 261 -23.72 11.59 -5.46
N THR A 262 -23.15 12.78 -5.22
CA THR A 262 -22.61 13.20 -3.93
C THR A 262 -23.75 13.44 -2.95
N ARG A 263 -23.71 12.79 -1.77
CA ARG A 263 -24.73 12.91 -0.73
C ARG A 263 -24.30 13.93 0.31
N PHE A 264 -25.25 14.75 0.76
CA PHE A 264 -25.08 15.76 1.81
C PHE A 264 -26.06 15.51 2.94
#